data_AF-E8V5D5-F1
#
_entry.id   AF-E8V5D5-F1
#
_cell.length_a   1.000
_cell.length_b   1.000
_cell.length_c   1.000
_cell.angle_alpha   90.00
_cell.angle_beta   90.00
_cell.angle_gamma   90.00
#
_symmetry.space_group_name_H-M   'P 1'
#
loop_
_entity.id
_entity.type
_entity.pdbx_description
1 polymer ?
#
loop_
_entity_poly.entity_id
_entity_poly.type
_entity_poly.pdbx_seq_one_letter_code
_entity_poly.pdbx_strand_id
1 'polypeptide(L)'
;MADETETAGSPKPSAKKNATKAAKKRTKKANLAKKTGRVKTKGGPVPSFPRHSVKKALRIPRAILEQNAGRACTDREAVKFAGIAFHGPSRVEISSSIKYGLLSRPADGNVEVTELAKKILRPQGSGDELEGIRSAFLNAPTVSDVYKHYRGENIPDDQFFRNALVDTFKIPDDKVDEFKSVLLEDLSEAQLVEDVGDKRRILDIAREGETSPQSDETLRRISKGVKIEHGDSCFVMMPFAEPLGGYYKSIYEPAITKAGLRAVRADDEIFATGKVMDQIWSGIGAAKVLVAELTGRNPNVFYELGLAHALSKPVVLISSNQEDVPFDLQHIRVIYYDMRDPFWGEKLIAKVSENVVSALKNPGEALLRRVVNAV
;
A
#
# COMPACT_ATOMS: atom_id res chain seq x y z
N MET A 1 8.80 63.19 91.89
CA MET A 1 9.22 62.16 92.87
C MET A 1 8.98 60.80 92.26
N ALA A 2 9.97 60.07 91.76
CA ALA A 2 11.42 60.31 91.62
C ALA A 2 11.93 59.23 90.61
N ASP A 3 13.11 59.27 90.00
CA ASP A 3 14.05 60.36 89.72
C ASP A 3 14.87 60.00 88.47
N GLU A 4 15.34 61.04 87.79
CA GLU A 4 16.72 61.26 87.31
C GLU A 4 17.64 60.01 87.20
N THR A 5 17.86 59.49 85.97
CA THR A 5 18.96 59.83 85.03
C THR A 5 20.36 59.37 85.44
N GLU A 6 20.98 58.55 84.58
CA GLU A 6 22.44 58.49 84.44
C GLU A 6 22.83 58.53 82.95
N THR A 7 24.01 59.09 82.66
CA THR A 7 24.34 59.69 81.36
C THR A 7 25.49 59.00 80.61
N ALA A 8 25.28 58.67 79.34
CA ALA A 8 26.28 58.68 78.26
C ALA A 8 25.55 58.44 76.93
N GLY A 9 25.88 59.03 75.78
CA GLY A 9 27.02 59.85 75.40
C GLY A 9 27.15 59.74 73.87
N SER A 10 27.07 60.84 73.13
CA SER A 10 27.15 60.82 71.66
C SER A 10 27.48 62.20 71.10
N PRO A 11 28.38 62.27 70.11
CA PRO A 11 28.35 63.33 69.10
C PRO A 11 28.04 62.79 67.68
N LYS A 12 27.10 63.49 67.02
CA LYS A 12 26.83 63.54 65.56
C LYS A 12 27.95 64.35 64.83
N PRO A 13 27.90 64.68 63.51
CA PRO A 13 26.91 64.45 62.42
C PRO A 13 27.56 63.74 61.19
N SER A 14 27.07 63.69 59.93
CA SER A 14 25.92 64.24 59.15
C SER A 14 25.47 63.17 58.12
N ALA A 15 24.55 63.33 57.14
CA ALA A 15 23.52 64.31 56.74
C ALA A 15 22.32 63.46 56.20
N LYS A 16 21.05 63.69 56.57
CA LYS A 16 20.07 64.59 55.91
C LYS A 16 19.95 64.35 54.38
N LYS A 17 18.78 64.11 53.77
CA LYS A 17 17.38 64.41 54.19
C LYS A 17 16.33 63.58 53.41
N ASN A 18 15.26 63.19 54.09
CA ASN A 18 13.82 63.16 53.70
C ASN A 18 13.37 62.37 52.42
N ALA A 19 12.17 61.77 52.35
CA ALA A 19 10.97 62.00 53.17
C ALA A 19 10.13 60.73 53.49
N THR A 20 9.44 60.84 54.63
CA THR A 20 8.21 60.14 55.05
C THR A 20 7.06 60.18 54.02
N LYS A 21 5.97 59.38 54.06
CA LYS A 21 5.39 58.55 55.15
C LYS A 21 4.44 57.46 54.60
N ALA A 22 4.28 56.42 55.42
CA ALA A 22 3.32 55.32 55.42
C ALA A 22 1.97 55.43 54.65
N ALA A 23 1.61 54.33 53.97
CA ALA A 23 0.30 53.67 54.12
C ALA A 23 0.48 52.13 54.05
N LYS A 24 -0.17 51.39 54.95
CA LYS A 24 0.03 49.94 55.16
C LYS A 24 -1.10 49.10 54.51
N LYS A 25 -0.79 47.82 54.25
CA LYS A 25 -1.70 46.68 53.98
C LYS A 25 -2.44 46.64 52.63
N ARG A 26 -1.90 45.85 51.70
CA ARG A 26 -2.66 44.74 51.09
C ARG A 26 -1.74 43.54 50.77
N THR A 27 -2.05 42.42 51.43
CA THR A 27 -1.70 41.00 51.19
C THR A 27 -0.56 40.59 50.23
N LYS A 28 0.34 39.76 50.75
CA LYS A 28 1.38 38.97 50.06
C LYS A 28 0.90 38.27 48.77
N LYS A 29 1.69 38.37 47.69
CA LYS A 29 2.20 37.21 46.93
C LYS A 29 3.45 37.63 46.14
N ALA A 30 4.51 36.84 46.23
CA ALA A 30 5.82 37.20 45.69
C ALA A 30 6.06 36.63 44.28
N ASN A 31 6.81 37.40 43.49
CA ASN A 31 7.75 36.99 42.43
C ASN A 31 7.35 35.88 41.46
N LEU A 32 7.18 36.23 40.18
CA LEU A 32 8.28 36.09 39.20
C LEU A 32 7.96 36.89 37.92
N ALA A 33 8.87 37.75 37.48
CA ALA A 33 8.75 38.39 36.18
C ALA A 33 9.06 37.38 35.06
N LYS A 34 8.07 37.11 34.19
CA LYS A 34 8.26 36.26 33.00
C LYS A 34 9.20 36.95 32.01
N LYS A 35 10.50 36.61 32.07
CA LYS A 35 11.36 36.69 30.89
C LYS A 35 10.77 35.75 29.84
N THR A 36 10.21 36.31 28.77
CA THR A 36 9.74 35.56 27.60
C THR A 36 10.94 35.06 26.79
N GLY A 37 11.65 34.09 27.35
CA GLY A 37 12.63 33.29 26.61
C GLY A 37 11.92 32.63 25.44
N ARG A 38 12.25 33.06 24.22
CA ARG A 38 11.75 32.47 22.98
C ARG A 38 12.27 31.04 22.92
N VAL A 39 11.43 30.09 23.35
CA VAL A 39 11.77 28.66 23.35
C VAL A 39 12.12 28.29 21.92
N LYS A 40 13.39 27.98 21.66
CA LYS A 40 13.77 27.22 20.48
C LYS A 40 13.13 25.86 20.65
N THR A 41 12.01 25.63 19.98
CA THR A 41 11.50 24.28 19.75
C THR A 41 12.66 23.51 19.11
N LYS A 42 13.16 22.49 19.81
CA LYS A 42 14.05 21.51 19.18
C LYS A 42 13.26 20.97 18.01
N GLY A 43 13.80 21.08 16.79
CA GLY A 43 13.15 20.50 15.62
C GLY A 43 12.89 19.03 15.90
N GLY A 44 11.64 18.59 15.72
CA GLY A 44 11.31 17.17 15.80
C GLY A 44 12.12 16.36 14.78
N PRO A 45 12.09 15.02 14.88
CA PRO A 45 12.71 14.18 13.86
C PRO A 45 12.28 14.62 12.46
N VAL A 46 13.22 14.65 11.52
CA VAL A 46 12.94 15.03 10.13
C VAL A 46 11.81 14.13 9.63
N PRO A 47 10.67 14.68 9.15
CA PRO A 47 9.55 13.86 8.70
C PRO A 47 10.02 12.83 7.67
N SER A 48 9.57 11.58 7.80
CA SER A 48 9.96 10.48 6.90
C SER A 48 9.55 10.73 5.44
N PHE A 49 8.52 11.54 5.24
CA PHE A 49 7.87 11.79 3.96
C PHE A 49 8.27 13.15 3.31
N PRO A 50 8.03 13.34 2.00
CA PRO A 50 8.23 14.61 1.28
C PRO A 50 7.22 15.69 1.72
N ARG A 51 7.60 16.97 1.77
CA ARG A 51 6.70 18.08 2.15
C ARG A 51 6.25 18.96 0.97
N HIS A 52 6.37 18.42 -0.24
CA HIS A 52 6.04 19.03 -1.53
C HIS A 52 5.69 17.87 -2.45
N SER A 53 4.74 18.04 -3.38
CA SER A 53 4.48 17.02 -4.41
C SER A 53 5.67 16.78 -5.34
N VAL A 54 5.64 15.72 -6.14
CA VAL A 54 6.66 15.39 -7.14
C VAL A 54 6.92 16.58 -8.07
N LYS A 55 5.89 17.17 -8.70
CA LYS A 55 6.08 18.31 -9.62
C LYS A 55 6.57 19.57 -8.92
N LYS A 56 6.17 19.82 -7.66
CA LYS A 56 6.73 20.93 -6.87
C LYS A 56 8.20 20.70 -6.54
N ALA A 57 8.59 19.46 -6.21
CA ALA A 57 9.95 19.08 -5.90
C ALA A 57 10.89 19.10 -7.14
N LEU A 58 10.37 19.11 -8.37
CA LEU A 58 11.16 19.21 -9.60
C LEU A 58 11.79 20.60 -9.85
N ARG A 59 11.38 21.66 -9.14
CA ARG A 59 11.88 23.03 -9.37
C ARG A 59 13.39 23.15 -9.25
N ILE A 60 13.98 22.61 -8.17
CA ILE A 60 15.43 22.64 -7.94
C ILE A 60 16.17 21.72 -8.94
N PRO A 61 15.79 20.44 -9.14
CA PRO A 61 16.34 19.59 -10.19
C PRO A 61 16.35 20.24 -11.58
N ARG A 62 15.25 20.90 -11.99
CA ARG A 62 15.14 21.61 -13.26
C ARG A 62 16.19 22.72 -13.38
N ALA A 63 16.32 23.55 -12.35
CA ALA A 63 17.27 24.65 -12.37
C ALA A 63 18.74 24.19 -12.40
N ILE A 64 19.10 23.10 -11.70
CA ILE A 64 20.44 22.50 -11.81
C ILE A 64 20.66 21.91 -13.22
N LEU A 65 19.64 21.31 -13.82
CA LEU A 65 19.71 20.76 -15.17
C LEU A 65 19.93 21.84 -16.23
N GLU A 66 19.24 22.97 -16.10
CA GLU A 66 19.34 24.13 -17.00
C GLU A 66 20.65 24.92 -16.84
N GLN A 67 21.12 25.15 -15.59
CA GLN A 67 22.25 26.05 -15.32
C GLN A 67 23.58 25.34 -15.05
N ASN A 68 23.58 24.05 -14.69
CA ASN A 68 24.79 23.26 -14.41
C ASN A 68 24.82 21.91 -15.16
N ALA A 69 24.00 21.74 -16.20
CA ALA A 69 23.86 20.49 -16.96
C ALA A 69 23.55 19.25 -16.09
N GLY A 70 22.93 19.46 -14.92
CA GLY A 70 22.54 18.39 -13.99
C GLY A 70 23.66 17.88 -13.07
N ARG A 71 24.89 18.38 -13.21
CA ARG A 71 26.06 17.94 -12.43
C ARG A 71 25.96 18.32 -10.96
N ALA A 72 26.69 17.59 -10.12
CA ALA A 72 26.85 17.89 -8.71
C ALA A 72 27.18 19.37 -8.41
N CYS A 73 26.44 19.98 -7.47
CA CYS A 73 26.68 21.32 -6.93
C CYS A 73 26.30 21.38 -5.44
N THR A 74 26.65 22.46 -4.73
CA THR A 74 26.27 22.62 -3.32
C THR A 74 24.77 22.90 -3.16
N ASP A 75 24.20 22.57 -2.00
CA ASP A 75 22.82 22.90 -1.61
C ASP A 75 22.48 24.40 -1.79
N ARG A 76 23.47 25.29 -1.66
CA ARG A 76 23.31 26.74 -1.85
C ARG A 76 23.26 27.13 -3.33
N GLU A 77 24.08 26.50 -4.17
CA GLU A 77 24.08 26.73 -5.62
C GLU A 77 22.81 26.19 -6.27
N ALA A 78 22.41 24.96 -5.91
CA ALA A 78 21.15 24.36 -6.35
C ALA A 78 19.93 25.29 -6.15
N VAL A 79 19.82 25.87 -4.96
CA VAL A 79 18.76 26.81 -4.59
C VAL A 79 18.94 28.17 -5.29
N LYS A 80 20.18 28.65 -5.46
CA LYS A 80 20.47 29.87 -6.23
C LYS A 80 20.06 29.73 -7.71
N PHE A 81 20.34 28.59 -8.34
CA PHE A 81 19.91 28.32 -9.71
C PHE A 81 18.38 28.41 -9.83
N ALA A 82 17.65 27.87 -8.85
CA ALA A 82 16.19 27.96 -8.78
C ALA A 82 15.63 29.36 -8.46
N GLY A 83 16.47 30.41 -8.42
CA GLY A 83 16.06 31.80 -8.23
C GLY A 83 15.53 32.14 -6.83
N ILE A 84 15.79 31.28 -5.84
CA ILE A 84 15.25 31.38 -4.48
C ILE A 84 16.34 31.55 -3.42
N ALA A 85 15.96 32.03 -2.24
CA ALA A 85 16.88 32.27 -1.13
C ALA A 85 17.21 30.99 -0.34
N PHE A 86 18.47 30.83 0.07
CA PHE A 86 18.91 29.66 0.84
C PHE A 86 18.52 29.74 2.33
N HIS A 87 17.36 29.18 2.65
CA HIS A 87 16.76 29.19 3.99
C HIS A 87 16.01 27.87 4.31
N GLY A 88 15.37 27.77 5.48
CA GLY A 88 14.67 26.56 5.94
C GLY A 88 13.79 25.88 4.87
N PRO A 89 12.78 26.57 4.30
CA PRO A 89 11.92 26.00 3.26
C PRO A 89 12.65 25.43 2.03
N SER A 90 13.69 26.09 1.50
CA SER A 90 14.44 25.58 0.33
C SER A 90 15.23 24.31 0.65
N ARG A 91 15.68 24.14 1.91
CA ARG A 91 16.28 22.87 2.37
C ARG A 91 15.25 21.75 2.51
N VAL A 92 14.01 22.09 2.87
CA VAL A 92 12.90 21.13 2.91
C VAL A 92 12.53 20.68 1.49
N GLU A 93 12.58 21.56 0.50
CA GLU A 93 12.38 21.24 -0.92
C GLU A 93 13.47 20.31 -1.46
N ILE A 94 14.75 20.58 -1.15
CA ILE A 94 15.85 19.64 -1.43
C ILE A 94 15.57 18.27 -0.77
N SER A 95 15.11 18.25 0.49
CA SER A 95 14.75 16.99 1.18
C SER A 95 13.59 16.25 0.51
N SER A 96 12.55 16.94 0.02
CA SER A 96 11.49 16.32 -0.80
C SER A 96 12.08 15.70 -2.07
N SER A 97 12.91 16.47 -2.79
CA SER A 97 13.53 16.04 -4.04
C SER A 97 14.37 14.76 -3.86
N ILE A 98 15.11 14.66 -2.75
CA ILE A 98 15.90 13.46 -2.42
C ILE A 98 15.00 12.26 -2.09
N LYS A 99 13.91 12.46 -1.33
CA LYS A 99 12.99 11.36 -0.95
C LYS A 99 12.25 10.75 -2.14
N TYR A 100 11.98 11.53 -3.19
CA TYR A 100 11.46 11.04 -4.46
C TYR A 100 12.53 10.43 -5.38
N GLY A 101 13.82 10.53 -5.02
CA GLY A 101 14.94 10.11 -5.88
C GLY A 101 15.21 11.04 -7.06
N LEU A 102 14.75 12.31 -7.01
CA LEU A 102 14.99 13.34 -8.04
C LEU A 102 16.37 14.00 -7.89
N LEU A 103 16.90 14.04 -6.67
CA LEU A 103 18.29 14.42 -6.38
C LEU A 103 18.98 13.29 -5.62
N SER A 104 20.24 13.02 -5.96
CA SER A 104 21.15 12.22 -5.14
C SER A 104 21.99 13.12 -4.25
N ARG A 105 22.69 12.52 -3.27
CA ARG A 105 23.64 13.21 -2.39
C ARG A 105 25.03 12.56 -2.51
N PRO A 106 25.83 12.90 -3.54
CA PRO A 106 27.12 12.25 -3.79
C PRO A 106 28.20 12.59 -2.76
N ALA A 107 28.05 13.71 -2.05
CA ALA A 107 28.89 14.13 -0.94
C ALA A 107 28.09 15.01 0.03
N ASP A 108 28.58 15.17 1.26
CA ASP A 108 27.93 16.01 2.27
C ASP A 108 27.78 17.47 1.79
N GLY A 109 26.54 17.96 1.83
CA GLY A 109 26.19 19.32 1.39
C GLY A 109 26.06 19.51 -0.13
N ASN A 110 26.27 18.46 -0.94
CA ASN A 110 26.15 18.49 -2.40
C ASN A 110 24.94 17.69 -2.88
N VAL A 111 24.37 18.11 -4.02
CA VAL A 111 23.28 17.43 -4.73
C VAL A 111 23.56 17.32 -6.21
N GLU A 112 23.06 16.26 -6.83
CA GLU A 112 23.16 16.00 -8.26
C GLU A 112 21.82 15.52 -8.82
N VAL A 113 21.53 15.84 -10.09
CA VAL A 113 20.27 15.47 -10.75
C VAL A 113 20.32 14.02 -11.22
N THR A 114 19.38 13.21 -10.76
CA THR A 114 19.33 11.78 -11.10
C THR A 114 18.80 11.53 -12.52
N GLU A 115 19.05 10.33 -13.06
CA GLU A 115 18.43 9.90 -14.32
C GLU A 115 16.89 9.91 -14.26
N LEU A 116 16.31 9.63 -13.09
CA LEU A 116 14.87 9.74 -12.88
C LEU A 116 14.36 11.18 -13.06
N ALA A 117 15.03 12.16 -12.47
CA ALA A 117 14.68 13.57 -12.71
C ALA A 117 14.91 13.99 -14.16
N LYS A 118 15.96 13.47 -14.83
CA LYS A 118 16.18 13.72 -16.27
C LYS A 118 15.06 13.12 -17.13
N LYS A 119 14.59 11.90 -16.84
CA LYS A 119 13.46 11.25 -17.53
C LYS A 119 12.18 12.10 -17.45
N ILE A 120 11.88 12.67 -16.28
CA ILE A 120 10.71 13.54 -16.08
C ILE A 120 10.89 14.91 -16.74
N LEU A 121 12.08 15.50 -16.66
CA LEU A 121 12.33 16.89 -17.11
C LEU A 121 12.67 17.01 -18.60
N ARG A 122 13.17 15.93 -19.22
CA ARG A 122 13.56 15.86 -20.63
C ARG A 122 13.09 14.54 -21.25
N PRO A 123 11.77 14.25 -21.23
CA PRO A 123 11.21 13.01 -21.78
C PRO A 123 11.61 12.83 -23.25
N GLN A 124 11.89 11.58 -23.65
CA GLN A 124 12.21 11.21 -25.03
C GLN A 124 11.03 10.47 -25.70
N GLY A 125 10.24 9.74 -24.92
CA GLY A 125 8.96 9.15 -25.30
C GLY A 125 7.76 9.85 -24.64
N SER A 126 6.58 9.67 -25.22
CA SER A 126 5.32 10.29 -24.75
C SER A 126 4.84 9.83 -23.36
N GLY A 127 5.36 8.70 -22.85
CA GLY A 127 5.06 8.19 -21.50
C GLY A 127 6.11 8.50 -20.43
N ASP A 128 7.28 9.03 -20.82
CA ASP A 128 8.44 9.13 -19.90
C ASP A 128 8.17 10.04 -18.69
N GLU A 129 7.45 11.15 -18.88
CA GLU A 129 7.12 12.07 -17.80
C GLU A 129 6.22 11.40 -16.75
N LEU A 130 5.15 10.72 -17.20
CA LEU A 130 4.19 10.06 -16.32
C LEU A 130 4.80 8.85 -15.60
N GLU A 131 5.54 8.00 -16.31
CA GLU A 131 6.23 6.84 -15.75
C GLU A 131 7.31 7.28 -14.74
N GLY A 132 8.02 8.37 -15.04
CA GLY A 132 8.96 9.01 -14.13
C GLY A 132 8.29 9.58 -12.88
N ILE A 133 7.14 10.26 -13.01
CA ILE A 133 6.38 10.76 -11.85
C ILE A 133 5.89 9.59 -10.98
N ARG A 134 5.33 8.53 -11.58
CA ARG A 134 4.92 7.30 -10.87
C ARG A 134 6.10 6.62 -10.15
N SER A 135 7.26 6.56 -10.79
CA SER A 135 8.50 6.02 -10.18
C SER A 135 9.00 6.88 -9.02
N ALA A 136 8.97 8.21 -9.18
CA ALA A 136 9.35 9.16 -8.14
C ALA A 136 8.44 9.05 -6.91
N PHE A 137 7.13 9.02 -7.13
CA PHE A 137 6.12 8.78 -6.10
C PHE A 137 6.36 7.49 -5.31
N LEU A 138 6.61 6.37 -6.00
CA LEU A 138 6.86 5.07 -5.36
C LEU A 138 8.18 4.98 -4.60
N ASN A 139 9.17 5.84 -4.89
CA ASN A 139 10.44 5.89 -4.15
C ASN A 139 10.29 6.48 -2.74
N ALA A 140 9.30 7.35 -2.50
CA ALA A 140 9.10 8.00 -1.20
C ALA A 140 8.46 7.02 -0.20
N PRO A 141 9.16 6.52 0.85
CA PRO A 141 8.75 5.30 1.56
C PRO A 141 7.33 5.37 2.16
N THR A 142 7.05 6.34 3.03
CA THR A 142 5.74 6.49 3.68
C THR A 142 4.60 6.75 2.68
N VAL A 143 4.89 7.41 1.55
CA VAL A 143 3.91 7.65 0.48
C VAL A 143 3.61 6.35 -0.28
N SER A 144 4.67 5.61 -0.63
CA SER A 144 4.64 4.28 -1.24
C SER A 144 3.86 3.27 -0.38
N ASP A 145 4.05 3.29 0.94
CA ASP A 145 3.39 2.38 1.87
C ASP A 145 1.89 2.67 2.00
N VAL A 146 1.49 3.95 2.13
CA VAL A 146 0.07 4.35 2.12
C VAL A 146 -0.59 4.01 0.78
N TYR A 147 0.11 4.27 -0.33
CA TYR A 147 -0.37 3.90 -1.66
C TYR A 147 -0.59 2.39 -1.80
N LYS A 148 0.38 1.55 -1.43
CA LYS A 148 0.27 0.08 -1.52
C LYS A 148 -0.88 -0.49 -0.68
N HIS A 149 -1.27 0.19 0.39
CA HIS A 149 -2.37 -0.21 1.27
C HIS A 149 -3.75 0.15 0.71
N TYR A 150 -3.88 1.26 -0.02
CA TYR A 150 -5.15 1.75 -0.54
C TYR A 150 -5.32 1.64 -2.07
N ARG A 151 -4.31 1.20 -2.83
CA ARG A 151 -4.43 1.00 -4.28
C ARG A 151 -5.48 -0.06 -4.62
N GLY A 152 -6.40 0.28 -5.53
CA GLY A 152 -7.59 -0.49 -5.85
C GLY A 152 -8.84 -0.11 -5.05
N GLU A 153 -8.68 0.58 -3.91
CA GLU A 153 -9.74 0.92 -2.95
C GLU A 153 -10.19 2.38 -3.02
N ASN A 154 -11.35 2.66 -2.40
CA ASN A 154 -11.79 4.03 -2.14
C ASN A 154 -11.01 4.63 -0.97
N ILE A 155 -10.64 5.90 -1.08
CA ILE A 155 -10.11 6.68 0.04
C ILE A 155 -11.18 6.72 1.14
N PRO A 156 -10.87 6.31 2.39
CA PRO A 156 -11.83 6.34 3.48
C PRO A 156 -12.31 7.76 3.82
N ASP A 157 -13.44 7.88 4.51
CA ASP A 157 -13.90 9.18 5.02
C ASP A 157 -12.84 9.81 5.94
N ASP A 158 -12.81 11.15 5.97
CA ASP A 158 -11.66 11.93 6.45
C ASP A 158 -11.13 11.51 7.83
N GLN A 159 -12.05 11.21 8.77
CA GLN A 159 -11.72 10.77 10.12
C GLN A 159 -11.10 9.36 10.15
N PHE A 160 -11.62 8.41 9.36
CA PHE A 160 -11.04 7.06 9.28
C PHE A 160 -9.66 7.09 8.63
N PHE A 161 -9.50 7.88 7.58
CA PHE A 161 -8.20 8.04 6.91
C PHE A 161 -7.20 8.72 7.85
N ARG A 162 -7.61 9.77 8.59
CA ARG A 162 -6.77 10.42 9.60
C ARG A 162 -6.29 9.44 10.67
N ASN A 163 -7.19 8.61 11.22
CA ASN A 163 -6.83 7.61 12.22
C ASN A 163 -5.83 6.59 11.66
N ALA A 164 -6.07 6.05 10.46
CA ALA A 164 -5.15 5.10 9.82
C ALA A 164 -3.74 5.67 9.60
N LEU A 165 -3.64 6.94 9.18
CA LEU A 165 -2.35 7.63 8.99
C LEU A 165 -1.54 7.73 10.30
N VAL A 166 -2.20 7.97 11.44
CA VAL A 166 -1.56 8.00 12.76
C VAL A 166 -1.26 6.59 13.29
N ASP A 167 -2.28 5.72 13.33
CA ASP A 167 -2.22 4.44 14.02
C ASP A 167 -1.46 3.37 13.22
N THR A 168 -1.63 3.31 11.91
CA THR A 168 -0.97 2.33 11.04
C THR A 168 0.36 2.87 10.50
N PHE A 169 0.33 4.03 9.85
CA PHE A 169 1.50 4.58 9.14
C PHE A 169 2.43 5.46 10.02
N LYS A 170 2.08 5.64 11.30
CA LYS A 170 2.87 6.35 12.31
C LYS A 170 3.20 7.80 11.94
N ILE A 171 2.35 8.44 11.15
CA ILE A 171 2.46 9.87 10.82
C ILE A 171 2.08 10.67 12.07
N PRO A 172 2.91 11.63 12.53
CA PRO A 172 2.58 12.47 13.68
C PRO A 172 1.25 13.22 13.47
N ASP A 173 0.43 13.30 14.51
CA ASP A 173 -0.91 13.92 14.45
C ASP A 173 -0.87 15.35 13.88
N ASP A 174 0.12 16.15 14.30
CA ASP A 174 0.36 17.52 13.85
C ASP A 174 0.92 17.64 12.42
N LYS A 175 1.02 16.52 11.69
CA LYS A 175 1.53 16.39 10.32
C LYS A 175 0.55 15.71 9.37
N VAL A 176 -0.58 15.19 9.86
CA VAL A 176 -1.51 14.40 9.03
C VAL A 176 -2.10 15.22 7.89
N ASP A 177 -2.55 16.45 8.14
CA ASP A 177 -3.16 17.29 7.08
C ASP A 177 -2.14 17.75 6.03
N GLU A 178 -0.89 17.98 6.46
CA GLU A 178 0.23 18.23 5.54
C GLU A 178 0.55 17.00 4.68
N PHE A 179 0.60 15.81 5.28
CA PHE A 179 0.80 14.56 4.55
C PHE A 179 -0.34 14.28 3.56
N LYS A 180 -1.60 14.41 3.99
CA LYS A 180 -2.79 14.23 3.14
C LYS A 180 -2.76 15.16 1.94
N SER A 181 -2.40 16.43 2.14
CA SER A 181 -2.31 17.42 1.06
C SER A 181 -1.26 17.01 0.01
N VAL A 182 -0.06 16.61 0.44
CA VAL A 182 1.01 16.15 -0.47
C VAL A 182 0.61 14.85 -1.18
N LEU A 183 0.09 13.85 -0.46
CA LEU A 183 -0.30 12.56 -1.02
C LEU A 183 -1.42 12.71 -2.07
N LEU A 184 -2.45 13.51 -1.81
CA LEU A 184 -3.56 13.71 -2.75
C LEU A 184 -3.12 14.49 -4.00
N GLU A 185 -2.18 15.42 -3.85
CA GLU A 185 -1.57 16.12 -4.98
C GLU A 185 -0.70 15.17 -5.82
N ASP A 186 0.15 14.37 -5.18
CA ASP A 186 0.98 13.34 -5.84
C ASP A 186 0.14 12.30 -6.59
N LEU A 187 -0.92 11.78 -5.97
CA LEU A 187 -1.84 10.82 -6.59
C LEU A 187 -2.49 11.41 -7.85
N SER A 188 -2.84 12.69 -7.84
CA SER A 188 -3.38 13.40 -9.01
C SER A 188 -2.30 13.62 -10.08
N GLU A 189 -1.11 14.08 -9.69
CA GLU A 189 0.03 14.30 -10.59
C GLU A 189 0.50 13.00 -11.30
N ALA A 190 0.42 11.86 -10.60
CA ALA A 190 0.77 10.54 -11.10
C ALA A 190 -0.38 9.82 -11.84
N GLN A 191 -1.56 10.45 -11.96
CA GLN A 191 -2.78 9.85 -12.53
C GLN A 191 -3.15 8.52 -11.84
N LEU A 192 -3.18 8.54 -10.50
CA LEU A 192 -3.45 7.38 -9.64
C LEU A 192 -4.72 7.54 -8.78
N VAL A 193 -5.63 8.43 -9.19
CA VAL A 193 -6.90 8.64 -8.53
C VAL A 193 -8.00 8.96 -9.53
N GLU A 194 -9.16 8.35 -9.37
CA GLU A 194 -10.38 8.62 -10.12
C GLU A 194 -11.53 9.01 -9.17
N ASP A 195 -12.48 9.81 -9.65
CA ASP A 195 -13.72 10.13 -8.92
C ASP A 195 -14.82 9.13 -9.31
N VAL A 196 -15.32 8.38 -8.33
CA VAL A 196 -16.38 7.36 -8.48
C VAL A 196 -17.59 7.78 -7.65
N GLY A 197 -18.46 8.59 -8.26
CA GLY A 197 -19.55 9.26 -7.55
C GLY A 197 -19.00 10.26 -6.54
N ASP A 198 -19.43 10.17 -5.28
CA ASP A 198 -18.97 11.06 -4.19
C ASP A 198 -17.63 10.62 -3.56
N LYS A 199 -17.00 9.54 -4.06
CA LYS A 199 -15.77 8.96 -3.49
C LYS A 199 -14.61 9.04 -4.47
N ARG A 200 -13.40 9.26 -3.95
CA ARG A 200 -12.16 9.11 -4.72
C ARG A 200 -11.60 7.71 -4.53
N ARG A 201 -11.25 7.07 -5.64
CA ARG A 201 -10.63 5.74 -5.67
C ARG A 201 -9.18 5.85 -6.08
N ILE A 202 -8.29 5.16 -5.38
CA ILE A 202 -6.87 5.10 -5.75
C ILE A 202 -6.70 4.01 -6.80
N LEU A 203 -6.17 4.37 -7.96
CA LEU A 203 -5.89 3.45 -9.07
C LEU A 203 -4.62 2.65 -8.77
N ASP A 204 -4.62 1.38 -9.16
CA ASP A 204 -3.40 0.57 -9.14
C ASP A 204 -2.59 0.80 -10.43
N ILE A 205 -1.31 1.17 -10.30
CA ILE A 205 -0.34 1.21 -11.41
C ILE A 205 -0.27 -0.16 -12.11
N ALA A 206 -0.44 -1.25 -11.35
CA ALA A 206 -0.52 -2.60 -11.89
C ALA A 206 -1.73 -2.80 -12.82
N ARG A 207 -2.79 -1.98 -12.73
CA ARG A 207 -3.98 -2.13 -13.58
C ARG A 207 -3.90 -1.37 -14.91
N GLU A 208 -3.05 -0.36 -15.03
CA GLU A 208 -2.78 0.30 -16.31
C GLU A 208 -1.59 -0.29 -17.10
N GLY A 209 -0.95 -1.35 -16.59
CA GLY A 209 0.19 -1.98 -17.28
C GLY A 209 0.51 -3.44 -16.93
N GLU A 210 -0.20 -4.08 -15.98
CA GLU A 210 0.14 -5.42 -15.47
C GLU A 210 -1.05 -6.39 -15.42
N THR A 211 -1.67 -6.66 -16.58
CA THR A 211 -1.73 -8.08 -16.97
C THR A 211 -0.28 -8.53 -17.11
N SER A 212 0.30 -9.08 -16.03
CA SER A 212 1.76 -9.16 -15.92
C SER A 212 2.35 -9.86 -17.16
N PRO A 213 3.31 -9.23 -17.88
CA PRO A 213 3.83 -9.80 -19.12
C PRO A 213 4.36 -11.22 -18.93
N GLN A 214 4.88 -11.52 -17.73
CA GLN A 214 5.34 -12.85 -17.36
C GLN A 214 4.19 -13.86 -17.15
N SER A 215 3.05 -13.52 -16.55
CA SER A 215 1.95 -14.50 -16.39
C SER A 215 1.22 -14.74 -17.71
N ASP A 216 1.00 -13.71 -18.53
CA ASP A 216 0.38 -13.87 -19.84
C ASP A 216 1.32 -14.57 -20.83
N GLU A 217 2.62 -14.28 -20.81
CA GLU A 217 3.61 -15.04 -21.59
C GLU A 217 3.74 -16.49 -21.08
N THR A 218 3.74 -16.71 -19.77
CA THR A 218 3.76 -18.06 -19.18
C THR A 218 2.51 -18.84 -19.55
N LEU A 219 1.32 -18.25 -19.45
CA LEU A 219 0.06 -18.86 -19.85
C LEU A 219 0.06 -19.18 -21.35
N ARG A 220 0.56 -18.29 -22.22
CA ARG A 220 0.76 -18.53 -23.66
C ARG A 220 1.78 -19.65 -23.95
N ARG A 221 2.85 -19.76 -23.16
CA ARG A 221 3.87 -20.82 -23.28
C ARG A 221 3.31 -22.17 -22.81
N ILE A 222 2.53 -22.21 -21.74
CA ILE A 222 1.92 -23.42 -21.19
C ILE A 222 0.77 -23.90 -22.10
N SER A 223 -0.11 -23.00 -22.55
CA SER A 223 -1.25 -23.32 -23.44
C SER A 223 -0.83 -23.78 -24.83
N LYS A 224 0.40 -23.47 -25.27
CA LYS A 224 0.97 -24.01 -26.52
C LYS A 224 0.97 -25.54 -26.50
N GLY A 225 0.08 -26.12 -27.32
CA GLY A 225 -0.14 -27.57 -27.46
C GLY A 225 -1.39 -28.12 -26.75
N VAL A 226 -2.10 -27.31 -25.95
CA VAL A 226 -3.36 -27.71 -25.32
C VAL A 226 -4.51 -27.48 -26.30
N LYS A 227 -5.33 -28.51 -26.56
CA LYS A 227 -6.55 -28.38 -27.38
C LYS A 227 -7.75 -28.09 -26.48
N ILE A 228 -8.22 -26.85 -26.51
CA ILE A 228 -9.48 -26.42 -25.90
C ILE A 228 -10.49 -26.18 -27.03
N GLU A 229 -11.65 -26.83 -26.92
CA GLU A 229 -12.74 -26.79 -27.89
C GLU A 229 -13.88 -25.90 -27.41
N HIS A 230 -14.66 -25.36 -28.34
CA HIS A 230 -15.77 -24.48 -28.00
C HIS A 230 -16.86 -25.26 -27.26
N GLY A 231 -17.01 -25.01 -25.97
CA GLY A 231 -17.91 -25.72 -25.08
C GLY A 231 -17.24 -26.42 -23.91
N ASP A 232 -15.90 -26.56 -23.90
CA ASP A 232 -15.16 -27.12 -22.76
C ASP A 232 -15.41 -26.32 -21.48
N SER A 233 -15.64 -27.03 -20.37
CA SER A 233 -15.89 -26.43 -19.06
C SER A 233 -14.90 -26.85 -17.98
N CYS A 234 -14.75 -25.97 -16.98
CA CYS A 234 -14.18 -26.27 -15.69
C CYS A 234 -15.28 -26.19 -14.62
N PHE A 235 -15.45 -27.25 -13.83
CA PHE A 235 -16.42 -27.28 -12.74
C PHE A 235 -15.79 -26.79 -11.43
N VAL A 236 -16.49 -25.92 -10.70
CA VAL A 236 -16.00 -25.30 -9.46
C VAL A 236 -16.75 -25.87 -8.26
N MET A 237 -16.03 -26.67 -7.47
CA MET A 237 -16.49 -27.26 -6.20
C MET A 237 -16.06 -26.32 -5.07
N MET A 238 -17.00 -25.59 -4.48
CA MET A 238 -16.70 -24.54 -3.49
C MET A 238 -17.83 -24.30 -2.48
N PRO A 239 -17.53 -23.71 -1.31
CA PRO A 239 -18.57 -23.28 -0.37
C PRO A 239 -19.40 -22.13 -0.94
N PHE A 240 -20.73 -22.24 -0.83
CA PHE A 240 -21.67 -21.19 -1.29
C PHE A 240 -21.80 -20.00 -0.33
N ALA A 241 -21.44 -20.17 0.95
CA ALA A 241 -21.57 -19.13 1.95
C ALA A 241 -20.48 -18.06 1.80
N GLU A 242 -20.84 -16.79 2.01
CA GLU A 242 -19.87 -15.70 2.06
C GLU A 242 -18.88 -15.86 3.23
N PRO A 243 -17.61 -15.43 3.09
CA PRO A 243 -17.05 -14.68 1.96
C PRO A 243 -16.63 -15.55 0.75
N LEU A 244 -16.63 -16.88 0.87
CA LEU A 244 -16.14 -17.76 -0.19
C LEU A 244 -17.10 -17.79 -1.39
N GLY A 245 -18.41 -17.71 -1.17
CA GLY A 245 -19.42 -17.67 -2.23
C GLY A 245 -19.18 -16.57 -3.28
N GLY A 246 -18.80 -15.37 -2.84
CA GLY A 246 -18.45 -14.24 -3.71
C GLY A 246 -17.17 -14.43 -4.53
N TYR A 247 -16.29 -15.38 -4.16
CA TYR A 247 -15.05 -15.66 -4.90
C TYR A 247 -15.34 -16.33 -6.25
N TYR A 248 -16.53 -16.88 -6.48
CA TYR A 248 -16.88 -17.45 -7.78
C TYR A 248 -16.77 -16.41 -8.90
N LYS A 249 -17.54 -15.31 -8.79
CA LYS A 249 -17.58 -14.25 -9.81
C LYS A 249 -16.35 -13.36 -9.80
N SER A 250 -15.71 -13.19 -8.64
CA SER A 250 -14.56 -12.28 -8.52
C SER A 250 -13.21 -12.94 -8.82
N ILE A 251 -13.09 -14.26 -8.64
CA ILE A 251 -11.83 -15.01 -8.81
C ILE A 251 -11.98 -16.14 -9.83
N TYR A 252 -12.88 -17.10 -9.59
CA TYR A 252 -12.87 -18.38 -10.31
C TYR A 252 -13.36 -18.27 -11.75
N GLU A 253 -14.48 -17.58 -11.99
CA GLU A 253 -15.01 -17.31 -13.33
C GLU A 253 -13.99 -16.53 -14.20
N PRO A 254 -13.38 -15.42 -13.73
CA PRO A 254 -12.27 -14.75 -14.44
C PRO A 254 -11.07 -15.67 -14.73
N ALA A 255 -10.62 -16.47 -13.76
CA ALA A 255 -9.45 -17.32 -13.91
C ALA A 255 -9.65 -18.46 -14.94
N ILE A 256 -10.83 -19.07 -14.91
CA ILE A 256 -11.22 -20.15 -15.82
C ILE A 256 -11.45 -19.60 -17.23
N THR A 257 -12.10 -18.43 -17.34
CA THR A 257 -12.26 -17.73 -18.63
C THR A 257 -10.90 -17.34 -19.22
N LYS A 258 -9.95 -16.86 -18.39
CA LYS A 258 -8.57 -16.58 -18.80
C LYS A 258 -7.83 -17.84 -19.30
N ALA A 259 -8.14 -19.01 -18.74
CA ALA A 259 -7.64 -20.31 -19.22
C ALA A 259 -8.32 -20.79 -20.53
N GLY A 260 -9.33 -20.08 -21.04
CA GLY A 260 -10.05 -20.42 -22.27
C GLY A 260 -11.23 -21.38 -22.09
N LEU A 261 -11.61 -21.69 -20.85
CA LEU A 261 -12.71 -22.59 -20.51
C LEU A 261 -13.94 -21.81 -20.06
N ARG A 262 -15.11 -22.46 -20.12
CA ARG A 262 -16.34 -21.99 -19.47
C ARG A 262 -16.36 -22.39 -18.00
N ALA A 263 -16.51 -21.43 -17.09
CA ALA A 263 -16.76 -21.71 -15.69
C ALA A 263 -18.17 -22.29 -15.50
N VAL A 264 -18.31 -23.25 -14.59
CA VAL A 264 -19.60 -23.80 -14.15
C VAL A 264 -19.52 -24.04 -12.64
N ARG A 265 -20.44 -23.42 -11.89
CA ARG A 265 -20.70 -23.79 -10.48
C ARG A 265 -22.02 -24.54 -10.41
N ALA A 266 -22.17 -25.41 -9.41
CA ALA A 266 -23.34 -26.27 -9.26
C ALA A 266 -24.68 -25.53 -9.21
N ASP A 267 -24.71 -24.23 -8.89
CA ASP A 267 -25.93 -23.42 -8.75
C ASP A 267 -26.33 -22.60 -9.99
N ASP A 268 -25.46 -22.44 -10.99
CA ASP A 268 -25.77 -21.66 -12.21
C ASP A 268 -26.94 -22.27 -13.02
N GLU A 269 -27.24 -23.56 -12.83
CA GLU A 269 -28.32 -24.31 -13.52
C GLU A 269 -29.37 -24.96 -12.57
N ILE A 270 -29.40 -24.62 -11.26
CA ILE A 270 -30.30 -25.26 -10.26
C ILE A 270 -31.80 -25.10 -10.56
N PHE A 271 -32.19 -24.24 -11.51
CA PHE A 271 -33.57 -24.14 -12.00
C PHE A 271 -34.05 -25.36 -12.81
N ALA A 272 -33.16 -26.31 -13.16
CA ALA A 272 -33.55 -27.58 -13.75
C ALA A 272 -34.13 -28.55 -12.71
N THR A 273 -35.30 -29.12 -12.98
CA THR A 273 -35.94 -30.13 -12.12
C THR A 273 -35.14 -31.44 -12.10
N GLY A 274 -34.51 -31.76 -10.97
CA GLY A 274 -33.78 -33.02 -10.77
C GLY A 274 -33.31 -33.18 -9.32
N LYS A 275 -32.64 -34.30 -8.98
CA LYS A 275 -31.93 -34.40 -7.71
C LYS A 275 -30.61 -33.65 -7.84
N VAL A 276 -30.30 -32.80 -6.85
CA VAL A 276 -29.05 -32.01 -6.80
C VAL A 276 -27.80 -32.86 -7.04
N MET A 277 -27.77 -34.09 -6.53
CA MET A 277 -26.64 -35.01 -6.73
C MET A 277 -26.45 -35.47 -8.19
N ASP A 278 -27.52 -35.62 -8.97
CA ASP A 278 -27.43 -36.04 -10.36
C ASP A 278 -26.84 -34.89 -11.23
N GLN A 279 -27.14 -33.64 -10.86
CA GLN A 279 -26.58 -32.43 -11.48
C GLN A 279 -25.09 -32.29 -11.15
N ILE A 280 -24.70 -32.44 -9.88
CA ILE A 280 -23.30 -32.45 -9.42
C ILE A 280 -22.51 -33.54 -10.18
N TRP A 281 -23.03 -34.76 -10.23
CA TRP A 281 -22.38 -35.87 -10.95
C TRP A 281 -22.22 -35.56 -12.44
N SER A 282 -23.25 -34.99 -13.07
CA SER A 282 -23.22 -34.60 -14.48
C SER A 282 -22.22 -33.47 -14.74
N GLY A 283 -22.14 -32.47 -13.86
CA GLY A 283 -21.18 -31.36 -13.95
C GLY A 283 -19.72 -31.83 -13.83
N ILE A 284 -19.43 -32.66 -12.82
CA ILE A 284 -18.11 -33.32 -12.64
C ILE A 284 -17.79 -34.20 -13.86
N GLY A 285 -18.78 -34.96 -14.36
CA GLY A 285 -18.66 -35.85 -15.51
C GLY A 285 -18.39 -35.12 -16.83
N ALA A 286 -19.01 -33.96 -17.05
CA ALA A 286 -18.89 -33.18 -18.29
C ALA A 286 -17.63 -32.31 -18.34
N ALA A 287 -17.14 -31.79 -17.20
CA ALA A 287 -15.98 -30.89 -17.18
C ALA A 287 -14.67 -31.60 -17.59
N LYS A 288 -13.78 -30.87 -18.29
CA LYS A 288 -12.43 -31.38 -18.63
C LYS A 288 -11.47 -31.33 -17.44
N VAL A 289 -11.69 -30.41 -16.52
CA VAL A 289 -10.88 -30.16 -15.32
C VAL A 289 -11.77 -29.56 -14.24
N LEU A 290 -11.37 -29.69 -12.97
CA LEU A 290 -12.11 -29.13 -11.84
C LEU A 290 -11.23 -28.23 -10.98
N VAL A 291 -11.88 -27.35 -10.23
CA VAL A 291 -11.29 -26.54 -9.16
C VAL A 291 -11.98 -26.89 -7.84
N ALA A 292 -11.22 -27.06 -6.76
CA ALA A 292 -11.74 -27.36 -5.43
C ALA A 292 -11.25 -26.33 -4.39
N GLU A 293 -12.17 -25.58 -3.77
CA GLU A 293 -11.90 -24.66 -2.67
C GLU A 293 -12.06 -25.36 -1.32
N LEU A 294 -10.95 -25.65 -0.65
CA LEU A 294 -10.91 -26.45 0.58
C LEU A 294 -10.96 -25.60 1.86
N THR A 295 -10.88 -24.27 1.77
CA THR A 295 -10.93 -23.36 2.93
C THR A 295 -12.16 -23.59 3.79
N GLY A 296 -11.98 -23.62 5.11
CA GLY A 296 -13.02 -23.89 6.09
C GLY A 296 -13.48 -25.35 6.13
N ARG A 297 -12.78 -26.27 5.45
CA ARG A 297 -13.02 -27.73 5.46
C ARG A 297 -14.47 -28.13 5.15
N ASN A 298 -15.07 -27.54 4.11
CA ASN A 298 -16.47 -27.81 3.79
C ASN A 298 -16.71 -29.29 3.40
N PRO A 299 -17.61 -30.03 4.09
CA PRO A 299 -17.79 -31.45 3.87
C PRO A 299 -18.38 -31.80 2.49
N ASN A 300 -19.19 -30.90 1.90
CA ASN A 300 -19.76 -31.12 0.57
C ASN A 300 -18.66 -31.04 -0.50
N VAL A 301 -17.74 -30.07 -0.39
CA VAL A 301 -16.62 -29.95 -1.33
C VAL A 301 -15.70 -31.17 -1.26
N PHE A 302 -15.44 -31.71 -0.06
CA PHE A 302 -14.69 -32.97 0.05
C PHE A 302 -15.43 -34.18 -0.51
N TYR A 303 -16.76 -34.23 -0.39
CA TYR A 303 -17.58 -35.28 -0.99
C TYR A 303 -17.52 -35.21 -2.53
N GLU A 304 -17.72 -34.02 -3.12
CA GLU A 304 -17.58 -33.76 -4.55
C GLU A 304 -16.18 -34.08 -5.08
N LEU A 305 -15.14 -33.68 -4.34
CA LEU A 305 -13.75 -34.02 -4.64
C LEU A 305 -13.50 -35.54 -4.64
N GLY A 306 -14.10 -36.27 -3.69
CA GLY A 306 -14.08 -37.73 -3.66
C GLY A 306 -14.70 -38.36 -4.91
N LEU A 307 -15.82 -37.81 -5.40
CA LEU A 307 -16.44 -38.23 -6.66
C LEU A 307 -15.56 -37.92 -7.88
N ALA A 308 -14.95 -36.73 -7.94
CA ALA A 308 -14.03 -36.34 -9.00
C ALA A 308 -12.80 -37.26 -9.06
N HIS A 309 -12.22 -37.61 -7.90
CA HIS A 309 -11.15 -38.60 -7.80
C HIS A 309 -11.58 -40.01 -8.23
N ALA A 310 -12.78 -40.47 -7.83
CA ALA A 310 -13.31 -41.77 -8.23
C ALA A 310 -13.45 -41.86 -9.77
N LEU A 311 -13.96 -40.78 -10.39
CA LEU A 311 -14.09 -40.61 -11.84
C LEU A 311 -12.76 -40.33 -12.57
N SER A 312 -11.64 -40.25 -11.85
CA SER A 312 -10.31 -39.96 -12.41
C SER A 312 -10.31 -38.67 -13.24
N LYS A 313 -10.92 -37.61 -12.69
CA LYS A 313 -10.89 -36.26 -13.25
C LYS A 313 -9.72 -35.46 -12.68
N PRO A 314 -9.03 -34.63 -13.49
CA PRO A 314 -7.96 -33.77 -12.98
C PRO A 314 -8.54 -32.61 -12.17
N VAL A 315 -8.00 -32.36 -10.98
CA VAL A 315 -8.50 -31.32 -10.06
C VAL A 315 -7.36 -30.39 -9.61
N VAL A 316 -7.61 -29.09 -9.67
CA VAL A 316 -6.76 -28.04 -9.08
C VAL A 316 -7.26 -27.75 -7.66
N LEU A 317 -6.46 -28.09 -6.66
CA LEU A 317 -6.80 -27.87 -5.25
C LEU A 317 -6.39 -26.46 -4.81
N ILE A 318 -7.22 -25.81 -4.00
CA ILE A 318 -7.03 -24.44 -3.52
C ILE A 318 -7.37 -24.38 -2.03
N SER A 319 -6.61 -23.60 -1.25
CA SER A 319 -6.98 -23.25 0.12
C SER A 319 -6.29 -21.96 0.58
N SER A 320 -6.86 -21.29 1.58
CA SER A 320 -6.23 -20.13 2.23
C SER A 320 -5.11 -20.51 3.21
N ASN A 321 -5.02 -21.78 3.62
CA ASN A 321 -4.09 -22.25 4.64
C ASN A 321 -3.84 -23.77 4.51
N GLN A 322 -2.77 -24.30 5.11
CA GLN A 322 -2.43 -25.73 4.99
C GLN A 322 -3.26 -26.59 5.94
N GLU A 323 -3.69 -26.02 7.05
CA GLU A 323 -4.46 -26.67 8.11
C GLU A 323 -5.82 -27.17 7.61
N ASP A 324 -6.45 -26.46 6.67
CA ASP A 324 -7.69 -26.86 6.02
C ASP A 324 -7.55 -28.03 5.03
N VAL A 325 -6.32 -28.42 4.67
CA VAL A 325 -6.05 -29.52 3.74
C VAL A 325 -5.77 -30.83 4.50
N PRO A 326 -6.63 -31.86 4.39
CA PRO A 326 -6.37 -33.20 4.94
C PRO A 326 -5.03 -33.76 4.49
N PHE A 327 -4.35 -34.51 5.37
CA PHE A 327 -3.03 -35.10 5.09
C PHE A 327 -3.01 -35.92 3.79
N ASP A 328 -4.05 -36.68 3.52
CA ASP A 328 -4.24 -37.48 2.30
C ASP A 328 -4.29 -36.65 1.00
N LEU A 329 -4.47 -35.32 1.09
CA LEU A 329 -4.45 -34.40 -0.06
C LEU A 329 -3.18 -33.54 -0.12
N GLN A 330 -2.38 -33.46 0.96
CA GLN A 330 -1.19 -32.59 1.01
C GLN A 330 -0.05 -33.04 0.07
N HIS A 331 -0.09 -34.27 -0.43
CA HIS A 331 0.83 -34.77 -1.45
C HIS A 331 0.44 -34.36 -2.89
N ILE A 332 -0.78 -33.84 -3.08
CA ILE A 332 -1.25 -33.24 -4.33
C ILE A 332 -0.89 -31.74 -4.29
N ARG A 333 -0.60 -31.14 -5.45
CA ARG A 333 -0.29 -29.72 -5.54
C ARG A 333 -1.51 -28.86 -5.16
N VAL A 334 -1.41 -28.15 -4.03
CA VAL A 334 -2.41 -27.16 -3.59
C VAL A 334 -1.93 -25.74 -3.90
N ILE A 335 -2.83 -24.90 -4.38
CA ILE A 335 -2.62 -23.45 -4.52
C ILE A 335 -3.01 -22.79 -3.20
N TYR A 336 -2.01 -22.23 -2.50
CA TYR A 336 -2.25 -21.40 -1.32
C TYR A 336 -2.39 -19.91 -1.68
N TYR A 337 -3.38 -19.26 -1.06
CA TYR A 337 -3.60 -17.80 -1.10
C TYR A 337 -3.66 -17.25 0.33
N ASP A 338 -3.24 -15.99 0.55
CA ASP A 338 -3.23 -15.37 1.87
C ASP A 338 -4.07 -14.08 1.81
N MET A 339 -5.23 -14.07 2.47
CA MET A 339 -6.14 -12.91 2.45
C MET A 339 -5.54 -11.63 3.05
N ARG A 340 -4.38 -11.70 3.72
CA ARG A 340 -3.63 -10.54 4.24
C ARG A 340 -2.80 -9.85 3.16
N ASP A 341 -2.55 -10.50 2.04
CA ASP A 341 -1.90 -9.92 0.84
C ASP A 341 -2.97 -9.20 0.02
N PRO A 342 -2.96 -7.86 -0.12
CA PRO A 342 -4.05 -7.15 -0.82
C PRO A 342 -4.24 -7.56 -2.29
N PHE A 343 -3.25 -8.26 -2.88
CA PHE A 343 -3.25 -8.75 -4.26
C PHE A 343 -3.55 -10.25 -4.33
N TRP A 344 -4.01 -10.87 -3.23
CA TRP A 344 -4.27 -12.31 -3.15
C TRP A 344 -5.23 -12.77 -4.24
N GLY A 345 -6.26 -11.98 -4.55
CA GLY A 345 -7.26 -12.30 -5.57
C GLY A 345 -6.66 -12.36 -6.97
N GLU A 346 -5.92 -11.33 -7.39
CA GLU A 346 -5.28 -11.29 -8.72
C GLU A 346 -4.17 -12.36 -8.85
N LYS A 347 -3.40 -12.58 -7.78
CA LYS A 347 -2.42 -13.68 -7.69
C LYS A 347 -3.09 -15.04 -7.78
N LEU A 348 -4.26 -15.22 -7.16
CA LEU A 348 -5.02 -16.46 -7.23
C LEU A 348 -5.61 -16.66 -8.63
N ILE A 349 -6.15 -15.62 -9.27
CA ILE A 349 -6.63 -15.66 -10.67
C ILE A 349 -5.51 -16.15 -11.60
N ALA A 350 -4.32 -15.56 -11.51
CA ALA A 350 -3.17 -15.97 -12.32
C ALA A 350 -2.80 -17.44 -12.05
N LYS A 351 -2.54 -17.79 -10.78
CA LYS A 351 -2.17 -19.17 -10.39
C LYS A 351 -3.21 -20.20 -10.83
N VAL A 352 -4.51 -19.93 -10.67
CA VAL A 352 -5.59 -20.83 -11.08
C VAL A 352 -5.59 -20.99 -12.60
N SER A 353 -5.52 -19.90 -13.37
CA SER A 353 -5.47 -20.00 -14.84
C SER A 353 -4.30 -20.84 -15.33
N GLU A 354 -3.10 -20.65 -14.76
CA GLU A 354 -1.90 -21.42 -15.10
C GLU A 354 -2.02 -22.90 -14.74
N ASN A 355 -2.53 -23.23 -13.55
CA ASN A 355 -2.67 -24.61 -13.09
C ASN A 355 -3.81 -25.35 -13.80
N VAL A 356 -4.89 -24.66 -14.17
CA VAL A 356 -5.98 -25.22 -15.00
C VAL A 356 -5.43 -25.63 -16.38
N VAL A 357 -4.68 -24.77 -17.07
CA VAL A 357 -4.05 -25.13 -18.35
C VAL A 357 -2.97 -26.21 -18.17
N SER A 358 -2.20 -26.16 -17.07
CA SER A 358 -1.21 -27.20 -16.75
C SER A 358 -1.86 -28.57 -16.51
N ALA A 359 -3.01 -28.63 -15.81
CA ALA A 359 -3.75 -29.85 -15.55
C ALA A 359 -4.37 -30.45 -16.83
N LEU A 360 -4.79 -29.62 -17.79
CA LEU A 360 -5.20 -30.08 -19.12
C LEU A 360 -4.02 -30.63 -19.93
N LYS A 361 -2.82 -30.07 -19.77
CA LYS A 361 -1.59 -30.50 -20.48
C LYS A 361 -1.01 -31.80 -19.91
N ASN A 362 -0.96 -31.90 -18.58
CA ASN A 362 -0.41 -33.01 -17.82
C ASN A 362 -1.45 -33.58 -16.83
N PRO A 363 -2.54 -34.24 -17.28
CA PRO A 363 -3.59 -34.73 -16.36
C PRO A 363 -3.04 -35.63 -15.24
N GLY A 364 -2.02 -36.44 -15.54
CA GLY A 364 -1.39 -37.35 -14.57
C GLY A 364 -0.71 -36.69 -13.36
N GLU A 365 -0.49 -35.37 -13.37
CA GLU A 365 0.02 -34.59 -12.22
C GLU A 365 -1.12 -33.99 -11.36
N ALA A 366 -2.32 -33.84 -11.94
CA ALA A 366 -3.53 -33.35 -11.30
C ALA A 366 -4.53 -34.47 -10.94
N LEU A 367 -4.11 -35.73 -11.09
CA LEU A 367 -4.87 -36.92 -10.74
C LEU A 367 -4.31 -37.56 -9.47
N LEU A 368 -5.19 -37.93 -8.53
CA LEU A 368 -4.85 -38.84 -7.45
C LEU A 368 -4.45 -40.20 -8.07
N ARG A 369 -3.15 -40.50 -8.11
CA ARG A 369 -2.64 -41.74 -8.70
C ARG A 369 -3.21 -42.94 -7.96
N ARG A 370 -3.97 -43.77 -8.69
CA ARG A 370 -4.33 -45.11 -8.24
C ARG A 370 -3.06 -45.96 -8.11
N VAL A 371 -2.53 -46.12 -6.90
CA VAL A 371 -1.68 -47.27 -6.54
C VAL A 371 -2.61 -48.47 -6.32
N VAL A 372 -3.35 -48.83 -7.38
CA VAL A 372 -4.01 -50.13 -7.46
C VAL A 372 -3.03 -51.00 -8.24
N ASN A 373 -2.19 -51.72 -7.50
CA ASN A 373 -1.61 -52.94 -8.04
C ASN A 373 -2.79 -53.82 -8.41
N ALA A 374 -3.01 -54.03 -9.71
CA ALA A 374 -3.92 -55.05 -10.18
C ALA A 374 -3.34 -56.41 -9.74
N VAL A 375 -4.05 -57.07 -8.84
CA VAL A 375 -3.83 -58.46 -8.43
C VAL A 375 -4.74 -59.35 -9.29
#